data_AF-A0A5E4S0Q8-F1
#
_entry.id   AF-A0A5E4S0Q8-F1
#
_cell.length_a   1.000
_cell.length_b   1.000
_cell.length_c   1.000
_cell.angle_alpha   90.00
_cell.angle_beta   90.00
_cell.angle_gamma   90.00
#
_symmetry.space_group_name_H-M   'P 1'
#
loop_
_entity.id
_entity.type
_entity.pdbx_description
1 polymer ?
#
loop_
_entity_poly.entity_id
_entity_poly.type
_entity_poly.pdbx_seq_one_letter_code
_entity_poly.pdbx_strand_id
1 'polypeptide(L)'
;MQNRMLTTKREIAQWLDSNDIDAYTISDDLTVDVSDSVDLEYCKLTHLPVRFGKVRGTFNVSNNSLTTLEGSPREVTGNFFASHNQLVDLKGAPAYVRQTFDCAYNNLTTLADLNTEIGWGLACTGNKLTSLQSPANLDRAWLLYCAGNMLTDLKGCPPRLAELDCSNNRIASMDDIPKVAHEHFDRVRLKSEMHPTYFEGTVAKAKHGNIRLAGNPALELIDMVRYLNEHKLPIETFMKDHIAEDLQRAQNTVELEQRLQAELPTKGQEKLHTKQRKI
;
A
#
# COMPACT_ATOMS: atom_id res chain seq x y z
N MET A 1 4.42 -30.22 -13.62
CA MET A 1 5.59 -29.37 -13.36
C MET A 1 6.40 -30.00 -12.25
N GLN A 2 7.74 -30.01 -12.37
CA GLN A 2 8.61 -30.64 -11.37
C GLN A 2 8.51 -29.86 -10.05
N ASN A 3 8.20 -30.54 -8.96
CA ASN A 3 8.05 -29.94 -7.63
C ASN A 3 9.41 -29.81 -6.90
N ARG A 4 10.46 -29.43 -7.62
CA ARG A 4 11.84 -29.37 -7.12
C ARG A 4 12.61 -28.20 -7.71
N MET A 5 13.60 -27.74 -6.95
CA MET A 5 14.66 -26.87 -7.46
C MET A 5 15.44 -27.56 -8.57
N LEU A 6 15.76 -26.82 -9.62
CA LEU A 6 16.65 -27.26 -10.69
C LEU A 6 18.09 -27.29 -10.19
N THR A 7 18.83 -28.32 -10.61
CA THR A 7 20.11 -28.70 -9.97
C THR A 7 21.32 -28.56 -10.89
N THR A 8 21.11 -28.16 -12.14
CA THR A 8 22.18 -27.99 -13.11
C THR A 8 21.99 -26.70 -13.92
N LYS A 9 23.10 -26.07 -14.34
CA LYS A 9 23.04 -24.87 -15.20
C LYS A 9 22.25 -25.11 -16.48
N ARG A 10 22.33 -26.32 -17.04
CA ARG A 10 21.59 -26.71 -18.26
C ARG A 10 20.08 -26.76 -18.03
N GLU A 11 19.63 -27.40 -16.96
CA GLU A 11 18.19 -27.43 -16.61
C GLU A 11 17.66 -26.02 -16.36
N ILE A 12 18.42 -25.21 -15.64
CA ILE A 12 18.07 -23.81 -15.33
C ILE A 12 17.95 -22.99 -16.62
N ALA A 13 18.97 -23.03 -17.49
CA ALA A 13 18.96 -22.33 -18.76
C ALA A 13 17.74 -22.72 -19.62
N GLN A 14 17.48 -24.03 -19.76
CA GLN A 14 16.31 -24.52 -20.50
C GLN A 14 14.99 -23.99 -19.94
N TRP A 15 14.86 -23.91 -18.61
CA TRP A 15 13.66 -23.37 -17.98
C TRP A 15 13.53 -21.86 -18.19
N LEU A 16 14.62 -21.09 -18.03
CA LEU A 16 14.64 -19.65 -18.28
C LEU A 16 14.26 -19.33 -19.73
N ASP A 17 14.90 -20.01 -20.69
CA ASP A 17 14.63 -19.84 -22.13
C ASP A 17 13.17 -20.22 -22.45
N SER A 18 12.60 -21.23 -21.80
CA SER A 18 11.20 -21.64 -22.02
C SER A 18 10.15 -20.69 -21.43
N ASN A 19 10.57 -19.75 -20.58
CA ASN A 19 9.73 -18.69 -20.02
C ASN A 19 10.11 -17.31 -20.58
N ASP A 20 10.80 -17.26 -21.72
CA ASP A 20 11.22 -16.02 -22.38
C ASP A 20 12.04 -15.08 -21.46
N ILE A 21 12.79 -15.66 -20.51
CA ILE A 21 13.70 -14.91 -19.65
C ILE A 21 15.07 -14.88 -20.31
N ASP A 22 15.41 -13.73 -20.88
CA ASP A 22 16.69 -13.47 -21.52
C ASP A 22 17.66 -12.70 -20.61
N ALA A 23 18.87 -12.40 -21.13
CA ALA A 23 19.87 -11.54 -20.49
C ALA A 23 20.23 -11.94 -19.04
N TYR A 24 20.34 -13.25 -18.82
CA TYR A 24 20.69 -13.83 -17.52
C TYR A 24 22.12 -14.36 -17.47
N THR A 25 22.63 -14.53 -16.25
CA THR A 25 23.87 -15.27 -15.96
C THR A 25 23.61 -16.29 -14.87
N ILE A 26 24.16 -17.50 -15.03
CA ILE A 26 24.05 -18.59 -14.04
C ILE A 26 25.41 -18.80 -13.36
N SER A 27 25.50 -18.41 -12.11
CA SER A 27 26.68 -18.57 -11.25
C SER A 27 26.98 -20.03 -10.94
N ASP A 28 28.17 -20.32 -10.41
CA ASP A 28 28.59 -21.69 -10.08
C ASP A 28 27.77 -22.32 -8.95
N ASP A 29 27.23 -21.49 -8.05
CA ASP A 29 26.28 -21.88 -7.00
C ASP A 29 24.83 -22.02 -7.52
N LEU A 30 24.64 -21.92 -8.84
CA LEU A 30 23.35 -21.97 -9.54
C LEU A 30 22.42 -20.77 -9.30
N THR A 31 22.93 -19.69 -8.71
CA THR A 31 22.19 -18.42 -8.60
C THR A 31 22.05 -17.77 -9.99
N VAL A 32 20.85 -17.23 -10.27
CA VAL A 32 20.51 -16.59 -11.55
C VAL A 32 20.35 -15.10 -11.38
N ASP A 33 21.24 -14.33 -11.98
CA ASP A 33 21.11 -12.88 -12.08
C ASP A 33 20.52 -12.52 -13.45
N VAL A 34 19.58 -11.58 -13.49
CA VAL A 34 18.88 -11.12 -14.70
C VAL A 34 19.08 -9.62 -14.86
N SER A 35 19.57 -9.20 -16.03
CA SER A 35 19.88 -7.80 -16.32
C SER A 35 18.67 -6.97 -16.74
N ASP A 36 17.53 -7.59 -16.98
CA ASP A 36 16.25 -6.98 -17.31
C ASP A 36 15.14 -7.42 -16.32
N SER A 37 13.89 -7.23 -16.69
CA SER A 37 12.70 -7.68 -15.97
C SER A 37 12.45 -9.17 -16.19
N VAL A 38 11.85 -9.81 -15.19
CA VAL A 38 11.37 -11.20 -15.26
C VAL A 38 9.86 -11.15 -15.12
N ASP A 39 9.16 -11.66 -16.13
CA ASP A 39 7.71 -11.79 -16.11
C ASP A 39 7.31 -13.26 -16.13
N LEU A 40 6.74 -13.73 -15.03
CA LEU A 40 6.26 -15.08 -14.79
C LEU A 40 4.78 -15.06 -14.38
N GLU A 41 4.06 -14.01 -14.78
CA GLU A 41 2.62 -13.90 -14.52
C GLU A 41 1.84 -15.01 -15.23
N TYR A 42 0.82 -15.57 -14.57
CA TYR A 42 -0.05 -16.61 -15.14
C TYR A 42 0.67 -17.91 -15.60
N CYS A 43 1.90 -18.16 -15.14
CA CYS A 43 2.68 -19.36 -15.49
C CYS A 43 2.23 -20.65 -14.76
N LYS A 44 1.17 -20.61 -13.95
CA LYS A 44 0.65 -21.74 -13.15
C LYS A 44 1.68 -22.33 -12.18
N LEU A 45 2.60 -21.48 -11.71
CA LEU A 45 3.66 -21.86 -10.79
C LEU A 45 3.11 -22.16 -9.40
N THR A 46 3.65 -23.20 -8.77
CA THR A 46 3.42 -23.51 -7.35
C THR A 46 4.65 -23.22 -6.48
N HIS A 47 5.82 -23.05 -7.11
CA HIS A 47 7.08 -22.56 -6.55
C HIS A 47 7.92 -22.01 -7.70
N LEU A 48 9.00 -21.29 -7.37
CA LEU A 48 10.04 -20.95 -8.33
C LEU A 48 11.09 -22.07 -8.36
N PRO A 49 11.34 -22.71 -9.51
CA PRO A 49 12.27 -23.84 -9.58
C PRO A 49 13.74 -23.39 -9.69
N VAL A 50 13.99 -22.08 -9.63
CA VAL A 50 15.29 -21.42 -9.82
C VAL A 50 15.57 -20.53 -8.61
N ARG A 51 16.86 -20.36 -8.26
CA ARG A 51 17.30 -19.38 -7.25
C ARG A 51 17.69 -18.08 -7.96
N PHE A 52 16.79 -17.11 -7.99
CA PHE A 52 17.14 -15.80 -8.50
C PHE A 52 18.03 -15.05 -7.49
N GLY A 53 19.08 -14.39 -8.00
CA GLY A 53 19.96 -13.51 -7.26
C GLY A 53 19.48 -12.07 -7.39
N LYS A 54 20.02 -11.34 -8.35
CA LYS A 54 19.70 -9.95 -8.64
C LYS A 54 18.87 -9.83 -9.91
N VAL A 55 17.79 -9.06 -9.85
CA VAL A 55 16.98 -8.69 -11.01
C VAL A 55 16.98 -7.17 -11.13
N ARG A 56 17.52 -6.65 -12.25
CA ARG A 56 17.65 -5.20 -12.46
C ARG A 56 16.32 -4.55 -12.84
N GLY A 57 15.43 -5.29 -13.48
CA GLY A 57 14.09 -4.83 -13.84
C GLY A 57 13.04 -5.12 -12.77
N THR A 58 11.79 -5.21 -13.21
CA THR A 58 10.65 -5.70 -12.41
C THR A 58 10.68 -7.21 -12.35
N PHE A 59 10.29 -7.80 -11.22
CA PHE A 59 10.09 -9.24 -11.06
C PHE A 59 8.62 -9.50 -10.77
N ASN A 60 7.90 -10.10 -11.73
CA ASN A 60 6.47 -10.36 -11.64
C ASN A 60 6.19 -11.86 -11.57
N VAL A 61 5.60 -12.31 -10.48
CA VAL A 61 5.11 -13.69 -10.26
C VAL A 61 3.64 -13.69 -9.87
N SER A 62 2.91 -12.62 -10.21
CA SER A 62 1.50 -12.48 -9.88
C SER A 62 0.64 -13.54 -10.57
N ASN A 63 -0.57 -13.76 -10.06
CA ASN A 63 -1.55 -14.66 -10.68
C ASN A 63 -1.04 -16.10 -10.88
N ASN A 64 -0.41 -16.65 -9.84
CA ASN A 64 0.07 -18.02 -9.79
C ASN A 64 -0.60 -18.77 -8.62
N SER A 65 0.00 -19.88 -8.19
CA SER A 65 -0.43 -20.67 -7.04
C SER A 65 0.73 -20.87 -6.06
N LEU A 66 1.60 -19.87 -5.95
CA LEU A 66 2.74 -19.90 -5.04
C LEU A 66 2.26 -19.94 -3.59
N THR A 67 2.82 -20.85 -2.81
CA THR A 67 2.63 -20.92 -1.35
C THR A 67 3.84 -20.39 -0.57
N THR A 68 4.95 -20.14 -1.27
CA THR A 68 6.20 -19.58 -0.75
C THR A 68 6.85 -18.69 -1.81
N LEU A 69 7.68 -17.75 -1.38
CA LEU A 69 8.54 -16.95 -2.25
C LEU A 69 9.97 -17.52 -2.34
N GLU A 70 10.24 -18.71 -1.80
CA GLU A 70 11.52 -19.38 -2.01
C GLU A 70 11.91 -19.43 -3.50
N GLY A 71 13.16 -19.06 -3.79
CA GLY A 71 13.67 -18.92 -5.15
C GLY A 71 13.52 -17.51 -5.74
N SER A 72 12.74 -16.62 -5.12
CA SER A 72 12.65 -15.21 -5.51
C SER A 72 14.00 -14.49 -5.44
N PRO A 73 14.21 -13.42 -6.22
CA PRO A 73 15.44 -12.64 -6.20
C PRO A 73 15.73 -12.08 -4.81
N ARG A 74 17.01 -12.05 -4.44
CA ARG A 74 17.49 -11.34 -3.25
C ARG A 74 17.38 -9.83 -3.38
N GLU A 75 17.58 -9.29 -4.58
CA GLU A 75 17.55 -7.85 -4.86
C GLU A 75 16.75 -7.56 -6.15
N VAL A 76 15.80 -6.63 -6.07
CA VAL A 76 15.02 -6.14 -7.21
C VAL A 76 15.15 -4.62 -7.33
N THR A 77 15.70 -4.13 -8.45
CA THR A 77 15.86 -2.69 -8.68
C THR A 77 14.59 -2.04 -9.26
N GLY A 78 13.67 -2.83 -9.81
CA GLY A 78 12.32 -2.41 -10.19
C GLY A 78 11.28 -2.70 -9.10
N ASN A 79 10.10 -3.16 -9.52
CA ASN A 79 9.03 -3.61 -8.64
C ASN A 79 9.10 -5.13 -8.42
N PHE A 80 8.60 -5.59 -7.28
CA PHE A 80 8.38 -7.00 -6.99
C PHE A 80 6.87 -7.24 -6.87
N PHE A 81 6.30 -7.97 -7.82
CA PHE A 81 4.86 -8.25 -7.86
C PHE A 81 4.60 -9.73 -7.60
N ALA A 82 3.90 -10.02 -6.52
CA ALA A 82 3.52 -11.37 -6.09
C ALA A 82 2.02 -11.44 -5.73
N SER A 83 1.21 -10.58 -6.35
CA SER A 83 -0.23 -10.51 -6.08
C SER A 83 -0.95 -11.77 -6.58
N HIS A 84 -2.15 -12.05 -6.05
CA HIS A 84 -2.98 -13.18 -6.48
C HIS A 84 -2.24 -14.52 -6.45
N ASN A 85 -1.76 -14.89 -5.26
CA ASN A 85 -1.12 -16.17 -4.97
C ASN A 85 -1.80 -16.82 -3.74
N GLN A 86 -1.18 -17.86 -3.19
CA GLN A 86 -1.66 -18.58 -2.00
C GLN A 86 -0.70 -18.42 -0.82
N LEU A 87 0.05 -17.30 -0.76
CA LEU A 87 1.05 -17.05 0.27
C LEU A 87 0.38 -16.91 1.65
N VAL A 88 0.94 -17.59 2.65
CA VAL A 88 0.53 -17.49 4.06
C VAL A 88 1.56 -16.75 4.91
N ASP A 89 2.80 -16.70 4.45
CA ASP A 89 3.89 -15.87 4.95
C ASP A 89 4.70 -15.30 3.79
N LEU A 90 5.71 -14.48 4.10
CA LEU A 90 6.58 -13.82 3.13
C LEU A 90 8.02 -14.35 3.19
N LYS A 91 8.21 -15.59 3.68
CA LYS A 91 9.55 -16.20 3.68
C LYS A 91 10.04 -16.41 2.25
N GLY A 92 11.31 -16.10 2.04
CA GLY A 92 11.92 -16.11 0.71
C GLY A 92 11.68 -14.82 -0.10
N ALA A 93 10.95 -13.83 0.43
CA ALA A 93 10.86 -12.52 -0.18
C ALA A 93 12.24 -11.87 -0.38
N PRO A 94 12.39 -10.96 -1.37
CA PRO A 94 13.62 -10.20 -1.55
C PRO A 94 14.07 -9.47 -0.29
N ALA A 95 15.38 -9.33 -0.09
CA ALA A 95 15.93 -8.49 0.98
C ALA A 95 15.80 -6.99 0.64
N TYR A 96 15.77 -6.64 -0.65
CA TYR A 96 15.66 -5.27 -1.11
C TYR A 96 14.80 -5.16 -2.36
N VAL A 97 13.85 -4.22 -2.34
CA VAL A 97 13.03 -3.82 -3.49
C VAL A 97 13.07 -2.29 -3.58
N ARG A 98 13.69 -1.78 -4.65
CA ARG A 98 13.89 -0.33 -4.81
C ARG A 98 12.57 0.42 -5.01
N GLN A 99 11.61 -0.18 -5.70
CA GLN A 99 10.30 0.44 -5.96
C GLN A 99 9.22 -0.19 -5.07
N THR A 100 8.20 -0.79 -5.67
CA THR A 100 7.01 -1.28 -4.97
C THR A 100 7.13 -2.77 -4.70
N PHE A 101 6.76 -3.19 -3.49
CA PHE A 101 6.52 -4.58 -3.13
C PHE A 101 5.00 -4.82 -3.10
N ASP A 102 4.50 -5.70 -3.94
CA ASP A 102 3.08 -6.06 -3.99
C ASP A 102 2.87 -7.53 -3.61
N CYS A 103 2.15 -7.75 -2.52
CA CYS A 103 1.64 -9.05 -2.07
C CYS A 103 0.12 -9.05 -1.88
N ALA A 104 -0.61 -8.21 -2.61
CA ALA A 104 -2.05 -8.14 -2.55
C ALA A 104 -2.72 -9.48 -2.91
N TYR A 105 -3.92 -9.71 -2.39
CA TYR A 105 -4.75 -10.87 -2.68
C TYR A 105 -4.04 -12.20 -2.42
N ASN A 106 -3.56 -12.36 -1.19
CA ASN A 106 -2.97 -13.59 -0.65
C ASN A 106 -3.71 -14.01 0.63
N ASN A 107 -3.13 -14.92 1.43
CA ASN A 107 -3.70 -15.40 2.69
C ASN A 107 -2.90 -14.94 3.91
N LEU A 108 -2.18 -13.82 3.82
CA LEU A 108 -1.32 -13.32 4.89
C LEU A 108 -2.15 -12.88 6.10
N THR A 109 -1.74 -13.28 7.30
CA THR A 109 -2.34 -12.83 8.57
C THR A 109 -1.46 -11.83 9.33
N THR A 110 -0.19 -11.73 8.94
CA THR A 110 0.82 -10.85 9.53
C THR A 110 1.89 -10.47 8.49
N LEU A 111 2.66 -9.42 8.76
CA LEU A 111 3.87 -9.03 8.01
C LEU A 111 5.17 -9.33 8.78
N ALA A 112 5.12 -10.18 9.80
CA ALA A 112 6.26 -10.51 10.67
C ALA A 112 7.47 -11.11 9.92
N ASP A 113 7.26 -11.77 8.78
CA ASP A 113 8.33 -12.35 7.95
C ASP A 113 8.79 -11.42 6.81
N LEU A 114 8.16 -10.25 6.64
CA LEU A 114 8.59 -9.25 5.66
C LEU A 114 9.86 -8.55 6.16
N ASN A 115 11.02 -9.00 5.70
CA ASN A 115 12.33 -8.44 6.06
C ASN A 115 12.93 -7.58 4.92
N THR A 116 12.08 -7.08 4.02
CA THR A 116 12.48 -6.36 2.82
C THR A 116 12.68 -4.87 3.10
N GLU A 117 13.81 -4.30 2.70
CA GLU A 117 13.94 -2.85 2.58
C GLU A 117 13.18 -2.39 1.31
N ILE A 118 12.12 -1.60 1.52
CA ILE A 118 11.23 -1.14 0.46
C ILE A 118 11.45 0.35 0.20
N GLY A 119 11.81 0.68 -1.04
CA GLY A 119 12.19 2.04 -1.41
C GLY A 119 11.04 2.97 -1.82
N TRP A 120 9.88 2.43 -2.21
CA TRP A 120 8.76 3.27 -2.69
C TRP A 120 7.41 2.95 -2.07
N GLY A 121 6.94 1.71 -2.12
CA GLY A 121 5.57 1.41 -1.69
C GLY A 121 5.32 -0.04 -1.35
N LEU A 122 4.34 -0.27 -0.49
CA LEU A 122 3.88 -1.59 -0.09
C LEU A 122 2.40 -1.73 -0.43
N ALA A 123 2.05 -2.77 -1.18
CA ALA A 123 0.68 -3.18 -1.41
C ALA A 123 0.45 -4.56 -0.78
N CYS A 124 -0.52 -4.64 0.14
CA CYS A 124 -0.93 -5.85 0.83
C CYS A 124 -2.46 -5.96 0.92
N THR A 125 -3.15 -5.33 -0.03
CA THR A 125 -4.63 -5.28 -0.13
C THR A 125 -5.23 -6.68 -0.21
N GLY A 126 -6.41 -6.90 0.36
CA GLY A 126 -7.16 -8.15 0.21
C GLY A 126 -6.50 -9.37 0.86
N ASN A 127 -5.87 -9.18 2.03
CA ASN A 127 -5.32 -10.25 2.85
C ASN A 127 -6.18 -10.45 4.12
N LYS A 128 -5.63 -11.11 5.15
CA LYS A 128 -6.26 -11.34 6.45
C LYS A 128 -5.44 -10.70 7.58
N LEU A 129 -4.72 -9.61 7.27
CA LEU A 129 -3.80 -8.97 8.21
C LEU A 129 -4.57 -8.41 9.41
N THR A 130 -4.08 -8.70 10.61
CA THR A 130 -4.58 -8.11 11.86
C THR A 130 -3.66 -7.01 12.40
N SER A 131 -2.44 -6.90 11.86
CA SER A 131 -1.47 -5.87 12.19
C SER A 131 -0.54 -5.58 11.00
N LEU A 132 -0.02 -4.35 10.93
CA LEU A 132 1.02 -3.93 9.98
C LEU A 132 2.43 -4.04 10.55
N GLN A 133 2.59 -4.48 11.81
CA GLN A 133 3.90 -4.66 12.42
C GLN A 133 4.77 -5.60 11.57
N SER A 134 5.97 -5.13 11.25
CA SER A 134 6.92 -5.82 10.39
C SER A 134 8.35 -5.46 10.80
N PRO A 135 9.33 -6.38 10.66
CA PRO A 135 10.74 -6.05 10.84
C PRO A 135 11.31 -5.24 9.65
N ALA A 136 10.60 -5.15 8.52
CA ALA A 136 11.00 -4.33 7.40
C ALA A 136 11.18 -2.85 7.78
N ASN A 137 12.22 -2.23 7.24
CA ASN A 137 12.33 -0.78 7.29
C ASN A 137 11.41 -0.16 6.24
N LEU A 138 10.26 0.32 6.69
CA LEU A 138 9.28 0.99 5.84
C LEU A 138 9.36 2.53 5.91
N ASP A 139 10.37 3.11 6.57
CA ASP A 139 10.50 4.58 6.73
C ASP A 139 10.64 5.32 5.39
N ARG A 140 11.06 4.60 4.35
CA ARG A 140 11.20 5.10 2.98
C ARG A 140 9.97 4.84 2.12
N ALA A 141 8.98 4.08 2.58
CA ALA A 141 7.77 3.83 1.81
C ALA A 141 6.88 5.08 1.81
N TRP A 142 6.47 5.50 0.62
CA TRP A 142 5.61 6.65 0.36
C TRP A 142 4.16 6.26 0.12
N LEU A 143 3.93 5.02 -0.29
CA LEU A 143 2.62 4.48 -0.60
C LEU A 143 2.35 3.24 0.24
N LEU A 144 1.17 3.18 0.86
CA LEU A 144 0.69 1.98 1.53
C LEU A 144 -0.75 1.68 1.08
N TYR A 145 -0.95 0.48 0.52
CA TYR A 145 -2.27 -0.03 0.14
C TYR A 145 -2.58 -1.29 0.93
N CYS A 146 -3.31 -1.17 2.04
CA CYS A 146 -3.68 -2.25 2.95
C CYS A 146 -5.20 -2.46 3.04
N ALA A 147 -5.94 -2.06 2.02
CA ALA A 147 -7.39 -2.18 1.98
C ALA A 147 -7.88 -3.64 2.10
N GLY A 148 -9.07 -3.87 2.64
CA GLY A 148 -9.68 -5.20 2.68
C GLY A 148 -8.93 -6.20 3.57
N ASN A 149 -8.56 -5.77 4.78
CA ASN A 149 -7.89 -6.58 5.80
C ASN A 149 -8.72 -6.61 7.10
N MET A 150 -8.14 -7.07 8.21
CA MET A 150 -8.79 -7.11 9.54
C MET A 150 -8.08 -6.18 10.54
N LEU A 151 -7.45 -5.11 10.07
CA LEU A 151 -6.69 -4.17 10.90
C LEU A 151 -7.63 -3.40 11.84
N THR A 152 -7.28 -3.33 13.12
CA THR A 152 -8.01 -2.52 14.14
C THR A 152 -7.35 -1.19 14.45
N ASP A 153 -6.07 -1.07 14.12
CA ASP A 153 -5.26 0.14 14.18
C ASP A 153 -4.24 0.13 13.02
N LEU A 154 -3.47 1.20 12.89
CA LEU A 154 -2.41 1.32 11.88
C LEU A 154 -1.02 1.33 12.52
N LYS A 155 -0.83 0.71 13.69
CA LYS A 155 0.50 0.60 14.29
C LYS A 155 1.41 -0.20 13.36
N GLY A 156 2.60 0.34 13.08
CA GLY A 156 3.56 -0.23 12.13
C GLY A 156 3.41 0.33 10.72
N CYS A 157 2.44 1.22 10.49
CA CYS A 157 2.35 2.01 9.26
C CYS A 157 3.58 2.93 9.11
N PRO A 158 4.08 3.17 7.88
CA PRO A 158 5.16 4.12 7.63
C PRO A 158 4.85 5.51 8.21
N PRO A 159 5.83 6.20 8.81
CA PRO A 159 5.59 7.47 9.50
C PRO A 159 5.25 8.63 8.56
N ARG A 160 5.51 8.49 7.25
CA ARG A 160 5.28 9.52 6.22
C ARG A 160 4.81 8.88 4.93
N LEU A 161 3.54 9.02 4.64
CA LEU A 161 2.95 8.58 3.37
C LEU A 161 2.57 9.80 2.53
N ALA A 162 2.61 9.65 1.21
CA ALA A 162 1.91 10.50 0.26
C ALA A 162 0.52 9.93 -0.05
N GLU A 163 0.38 8.61 -0.02
CA GLU A 163 -0.90 7.93 -0.20
C GLU A 163 -1.05 6.75 0.75
N LEU A 164 -2.23 6.66 1.37
CA LEU A 164 -2.66 5.58 2.23
C LEU A 164 -4.05 5.11 1.79
N ASP A 165 -4.19 3.84 1.47
CA ASP A 165 -5.49 3.19 1.39
C ASP A 165 -5.60 2.11 2.46
N CYS A 166 -6.39 2.38 3.49
CA CYS A 166 -6.72 1.45 4.55
C CYS A 166 -8.24 1.19 4.60
N SER A 167 -8.92 1.33 3.46
CA SER A 167 -10.35 1.06 3.36
C SER A 167 -10.71 -0.40 3.69
N ASN A 168 -11.95 -0.67 4.07
CA ASN A 168 -12.50 -1.99 4.33
C ASN A 168 -11.67 -2.76 5.38
N ASN A 169 -11.46 -2.12 6.54
CA ASN A 169 -10.78 -2.68 7.71
C ASN A 169 -11.71 -2.59 8.94
N ARG A 170 -11.14 -2.73 10.14
CA ARG A 170 -11.86 -2.64 11.43
C ARG A 170 -11.27 -1.54 12.31
N ILE A 171 -10.71 -0.50 11.70
CA ILE A 171 -10.08 0.61 12.41
C ILE A 171 -11.15 1.32 13.24
N ALA A 172 -10.82 1.66 14.48
CA ALA A 172 -11.75 2.25 15.44
C ALA A 172 -11.29 3.60 16.02
N SER A 173 -10.08 4.05 15.68
CA SER A 173 -9.53 5.34 16.11
C SER A 173 -8.65 5.95 15.02
N MET A 174 -8.53 7.27 15.05
CA MET A 174 -7.67 8.05 14.17
C MET A 174 -6.23 8.20 14.69
N ASP A 175 -5.94 7.76 15.93
CA ASP A 175 -4.68 8.04 16.65
C ASP A 175 -3.42 7.53 15.93
N ASP A 176 -3.53 6.38 15.25
CA ASP A 176 -2.41 5.71 14.58
C ASP A 176 -2.32 6.03 13.08
N ILE A 177 -3.15 6.95 12.57
CA ILE A 177 -3.11 7.34 11.14
C ILE A 177 -1.93 8.31 10.92
N PRO A 178 -0.97 7.99 10.02
CA PRO A 178 0.23 8.79 9.84
C PRO A 178 -0.10 10.18 9.28
N LYS A 179 0.72 11.16 9.65
CA LYS A 179 0.65 12.50 9.05
C LYS A 179 1.05 12.41 7.59
N VAL A 180 0.13 12.75 6.70
CA VAL A 180 0.39 12.72 5.25
C VAL A 180 1.21 13.94 4.86
N ALA A 181 2.37 13.71 4.26
CA ALA A 181 3.32 14.76 3.95
C ALA A 181 3.00 15.39 2.58
N HIS A 182 2.35 16.56 2.59
CA HIS A 182 2.04 17.34 1.37
C HIS A 182 3.29 17.86 0.63
N GLU A 183 4.41 18.11 1.31
CA GLU A 183 5.49 18.98 0.79
C GLU A 183 6.54 18.27 -0.07
N HIS A 184 6.55 16.94 -0.12
CA HIS A 184 7.72 16.19 -0.60
C HIS A 184 7.49 15.46 -1.93
N PHE A 185 6.23 15.21 -2.32
CA PHE A 185 5.90 14.48 -3.56
C PHE A 185 6.31 15.25 -4.83
N ASP A 186 6.11 16.58 -4.83
CA ASP A 186 6.50 17.45 -5.94
C ASP A 186 8.02 17.45 -6.20
N ARG A 187 8.84 17.30 -5.15
CA ARG A 187 10.32 17.24 -5.29
C ARG A 187 10.82 15.91 -5.82
N VAL A 188 10.12 14.82 -5.55
CA VAL A 188 10.49 13.49 -6.03
C VAL A 188 10.09 13.32 -7.50
N ARG A 189 8.89 13.78 -7.88
CA ARG A 189 8.40 13.79 -9.27
C ARG A 189 9.32 14.57 -10.23
N LEU A 190 10.00 15.61 -9.76
CA LEU A 190 10.92 16.42 -10.57
C LEU A 190 12.29 15.78 -10.82
N LYS A 191 12.65 14.70 -10.11
CA LYS A 191 13.98 14.07 -10.21
C LYS A 191 13.98 12.72 -10.93
N SER A 192 12.84 12.05 -11.03
CA SER A 192 12.75 10.75 -11.69
C SER A 192 11.66 10.76 -12.76
N GLU A 193 12.07 10.59 -14.00
CA GLU A 193 11.23 10.06 -15.09
C GLU A 193 10.84 8.60 -14.75
N MET A 194 10.13 8.41 -13.63
CA MET A 194 9.64 7.12 -13.16
C MET A 194 8.29 6.85 -13.82
N HIS A 195 8.31 6.05 -14.89
CA HIS A 195 7.12 5.50 -15.53
C HIS A 195 6.32 4.64 -14.54
N PRO A 196 5.12 5.05 -14.09
CA PRO A 196 4.26 4.25 -13.23
C PRO A 196 3.25 3.51 -14.11
N THR A 197 3.67 2.48 -14.84
CA THR A 197 2.79 1.78 -15.79
C THR A 197 1.63 1.01 -15.14
N TYR A 198 1.61 0.84 -13.81
CA TYR A 198 0.50 0.18 -13.08
C TYR A 198 -0.39 1.14 -12.26
N PHE A 199 0.13 2.31 -11.85
CA PHE A 199 -0.57 3.25 -10.95
C PHE A 199 -0.80 4.64 -11.57
N GLU A 200 -0.75 4.74 -12.90
CA GLU A 200 -0.92 5.99 -13.68
C GLU A 200 -2.19 6.76 -13.32
N GLY A 201 -3.26 6.08 -12.88
CA GLY A 201 -4.53 6.70 -12.48
C GLY A 201 -4.53 7.40 -11.11
N THR A 202 -3.61 7.01 -10.21
CA THR A 202 -3.62 7.43 -8.80
C THR A 202 -2.55 8.49 -8.52
N VAL A 203 -1.36 8.32 -9.10
CA VAL A 203 -0.19 9.21 -8.92
C VAL A 203 -0.40 10.59 -9.55
N ALA A 204 -1.13 10.68 -10.67
CA ALA A 204 -1.38 11.96 -11.34
C ALA A 204 -2.35 12.89 -10.56
N LYS A 205 -3.11 12.34 -9.59
CA LYS A 205 -4.11 13.07 -8.79
C LYS A 205 -3.60 13.53 -7.41
N ALA A 206 -2.46 13.02 -6.96
CA ALA A 206 -1.89 13.29 -5.63
C ALA A 206 -1.14 14.64 -5.56
N LYS A 207 -1.83 15.76 -5.86
CA LYS A 207 -1.34 17.11 -5.51
C LYS A 207 -1.44 17.40 -4.00
N HIS A 208 -2.22 16.61 -3.30
CA HIS A 208 -2.41 16.65 -1.86
C HIS A 208 -2.34 15.20 -1.39
N GLY A 209 -1.79 14.98 -0.20
CA GLY A 209 -1.80 13.67 0.43
C GLY A 209 -3.18 13.01 0.35
N ASN A 210 -3.25 11.71 0.01
CA ASN A 210 -4.52 11.02 -0.17
C ASN A 210 -4.68 9.91 0.88
N ILE A 211 -5.78 9.93 1.64
CA ILE A 211 -6.14 8.85 2.56
C ILE A 211 -7.52 8.32 2.21
N ARG A 212 -7.63 7.01 1.98
CA ARG A 212 -8.90 6.30 1.89
C ARG A 212 -9.14 5.50 3.16
N LEU A 213 -10.21 5.84 3.87
CA LEU A 213 -10.64 5.23 5.14
C LEU A 213 -12.01 4.52 5.02
N ALA A 214 -12.56 4.42 3.81
CA ALA A 214 -13.90 3.91 3.59
C ALA A 214 -14.12 2.50 4.13
N GLY A 215 -15.33 2.16 4.57
CA GLY A 215 -15.62 0.79 5.01
C GLY A 215 -14.92 0.37 6.31
N ASN A 216 -14.55 1.31 7.18
CA ASN A 216 -14.15 1.06 8.56
C ASN A 216 -15.33 1.35 9.50
N PRO A 217 -16.14 0.35 9.88
CA PRO A 217 -17.46 0.57 10.48
C PRO A 217 -17.41 1.15 11.91
N ALA A 218 -16.26 1.05 12.58
CA ALA A 218 -16.07 1.59 13.92
C ALA A 218 -15.52 3.03 13.92
N LEU A 219 -15.12 3.57 12.76
CA LEU A 219 -14.75 4.99 12.65
C LEU A 219 -16.03 5.83 12.56
N GLU A 220 -16.20 6.74 13.52
CA GLU A 220 -17.26 7.73 13.44
C GLU A 220 -16.96 8.75 12.33
N LEU A 221 -17.94 9.01 11.47
CA LEU A 221 -17.80 9.96 10.36
C LEU A 221 -17.31 11.34 10.81
N ILE A 222 -17.74 11.79 11.99
CA ILE A 222 -17.34 13.08 12.57
C ILE A 222 -15.84 13.15 12.85
N ASP A 223 -15.24 12.08 13.36
CA ASP A 223 -13.81 12.03 13.66
C ASP A 223 -12.98 11.96 12.37
N MET A 224 -13.49 11.27 11.35
CA MET A 224 -12.89 11.24 10.02
C MET A 224 -12.88 12.64 9.39
N VAL A 225 -14.02 13.33 9.40
CA VAL A 225 -14.14 14.70 8.86
C VAL A 225 -13.27 15.69 9.64
N ARG A 226 -13.24 15.59 10.97
CA ARG A 226 -12.36 16.41 11.82
C ARG A 226 -10.90 16.23 11.44
N TYR A 227 -10.43 14.98 11.34
CA TYR A 227 -9.07 14.67 10.97
C TYR A 227 -8.69 15.21 9.58
N LEU A 228 -9.54 15.01 8.56
CA LEU A 228 -9.29 15.48 7.20
C LEU A 228 -9.17 17.02 7.17
N ASN A 229 -10.04 17.73 7.89
CA ASN A 229 -9.99 19.18 8.03
C ASN A 229 -8.72 19.67 8.74
N GLU A 230 -8.37 19.06 9.88
CA GLU A 230 -7.16 19.40 10.64
C GLU A 230 -5.89 19.25 9.80
N HIS A 231 -5.85 18.26 8.91
CA HIS A 231 -4.70 17.95 8.06
C HIS A 231 -4.79 18.54 6.64
N LYS A 232 -5.83 19.35 6.36
CA LYS A 232 -6.07 19.99 5.05
C LYS A 232 -6.09 18.98 3.90
N LEU A 233 -6.69 17.81 4.14
CA LEU A 233 -6.84 16.74 3.15
C LEU A 233 -8.14 16.94 2.36
N PRO A 234 -8.17 16.59 1.06
CA PRO A 234 -9.35 16.80 0.23
C PRO A 234 -10.51 15.86 0.63
N ILE A 235 -11.59 16.43 1.17
CA ILE A 235 -12.80 15.69 1.58
C ILE A 235 -13.52 15.06 0.36
N GLU A 236 -13.45 15.69 -0.81
CA GLU A 236 -14.14 15.22 -2.02
C GLU A 236 -13.71 13.82 -2.47
N THR A 237 -12.43 13.48 -2.30
CA THR A 237 -11.91 12.15 -2.66
C THR A 237 -12.43 11.08 -1.68
N PHE A 238 -12.57 11.43 -0.41
CA PHE A 238 -13.15 10.58 0.62
C PHE A 238 -14.65 10.32 0.38
N MET A 239 -15.41 11.36 0.00
CA MET A 239 -16.86 11.24 -0.21
C MET A 239 -17.23 10.48 -1.49
N LYS A 240 -16.41 10.52 -2.54
CA LYS A 240 -16.68 9.80 -3.80
C LYS A 240 -16.71 8.28 -3.65
N ASP A 241 -15.91 7.74 -2.72
CA ASP A 241 -15.85 6.30 -2.44
C ASP A 241 -16.98 5.82 -1.47
N HIS A 242 -17.80 6.75 -0.94
CA HIS A 242 -18.84 6.50 0.09
C HIS A 242 -20.31 6.71 -0.36
N ILE A 243 -20.60 6.81 -1.66
CA ILE A 243 -21.96 7.12 -2.14
C ILE A 243 -22.71 5.80 -2.40
N ALA A 244 -23.66 5.36 -1.56
CA ALA A 244 -24.95 6.03 -1.34
C ALA A 244 -25.51 6.01 0.11
N GLU A 245 -24.98 5.18 1.01
CA GLU A 245 -25.56 5.03 2.37
C GLU A 245 -24.99 6.04 3.37
N ASP A 246 -23.72 6.42 3.26
CA ASP A 246 -23.08 7.33 4.21
C ASP A 246 -23.28 8.81 3.85
N LEU A 247 -23.62 9.16 2.61
CA LEU A 247 -24.06 10.51 2.24
C LEU A 247 -25.39 10.87 2.94
N GLN A 248 -26.31 9.91 3.06
CA GLN A 248 -27.57 10.09 3.79
C GLN A 248 -27.31 10.25 5.30
N ARG A 249 -26.34 9.51 5.86
CA ARG A 249 -25.92 9.69 7.26
C ARG A 249 -25.23 11.04 7.49
N ALA A 250 -24.31 11.43 6.62
CA ALA A 250 -23.57 12.69 6.70
C ALA A 250 -24.50 13.92 6.63
N GLN A 251 -25.50 13.90 5.74
CA GLN A 251 -26.52 14.94 5.67
C GLN A 251 -27.31 15.03 6.97
N ASN A 252 -27.68 13.88 7.55
CA ASN A 252 -28.35 13.85 8.84
C ASN A 252 -27.43 14.33 9.99
N THR A 253 -26.13 14.05 9.95
CA THR A 253 -25.16 14.50 10.98
C THR A 253 -24.91 16.01 10.91
N VAL A 254 -24.75 16.58 9.71
CA VAL A 254 -24.61 18.04 9.53
C VAL A 254 -25.89 18.77 10.00
N GLU A 255 -27.06 18.21 9.70
CA GLU A 255 -28.34 18.74 10.18
C GLU A 255 -28.47 18.61 11.71
N LEU A 256 -27.94 17.54 12.30
CA LEU A 256 -27.88 17.35 13.76
C LEU A 256 -26.92 18.34 14.43
N GLU A 257 -25.73 18.57 13.85
CA GLU A 257 -24.73 19.52 14.36
C GLU A 257 -25.25 20.97 14.30
N GLN A 258 -25.92 21.34 13.21
CA GLN A 258 -26.58 22.64 13.07
C GLN A 258 -27.72 22.82 14.09
N ARG A 259 -28.47 21.75 14.38
CA ARG A 259 -29.52 21.76 15.42
C ARG A 259 -28.94 21.84 16.83
N LEU A 260 -27.86 21.12 17.12
CA LEU A 260 -27.18 21.19 18.43
C LEU A 260 -26.56 22.57 18.68
N GLN A 261 -26.00 23.21 17.64
CA GLN A 261 -25.49 24.58 17.73
C GLN A 261 -26.60 25.62 17.91
N ALA A 262 -27.81 25.37 17.42
CA ALA A 262 -28.96 26.25 17.57
C ALA A 262 -29.65 26.15 18.95
N GLU A 263 -29.46 25.06 19.69
CA GLU A 263 -30.06 24.83 21.03
C GLU A 263 -29.15 25.25 22.20
N LEU A 264 -27.90 25.63 21.96
CA LEU A 264 -26.99 26.13 23.00
C LEU A 264 -27.31 27.60 23.36
N PRO A 265 -27.51 27.96 24.65
CA PRO A 265 -27.86 29.32 25.03
C PRO A 265 -26.73 30.31 24.72
N THR A 266 -27.08 31.40 24.03
CA THR A 266 -26.26 32.58 23.75
C THR A 266 -25.82 33.31 25.03
N LYS A 267 -24.80 32.81 25.73
CA LYS A 267 -24.04 33.60 26.70
C LYS A 267 -22.55 33.47 26.42
N GLY A 268 -22.07 34.33 25.53
CA GLY A 268 -20.63 34.44 25.27
C GLY A 268 -20.23 35.45 24.19
N GLN A 269 -21.15 35.97 23.38
CA GLN A 269 -20.82 36.86 22.25
C GLN A 269 -20.99 38.37 22.51
N GLU A 270 -21.17 38.83 23.74
CA GLU A 270 -21.14 40.27 24.05
C GLU A 270 -19.73 40.76 24.42
N LYS A 271 -18.75 40.55 23.52
CA LYS A 271 -17.49 41.29 23.55
C LYS A 271 -16.93 41.53 22.15
N LEU A 272 -17.73 42.03 21.21
CA LEU A 272 -17.22 42.71 19.99
C LEU A 272 -18.37 43.38 19.23
N HIS A 273 -18.91 44.48 19.77
CA HIS A 273 -19.23 45.69 18.98
C HIS A 273 -19.50 46.87 19.93
N THR A 274 -18.41 47.54 20.24
CA THR A 274 -18.34 48.83 20.92
C THR A 274 -19.07 49.91 20.12
N LYS A 275 -19.74 50.82 20.85
CA LYS A 275 -20.04 52.20 20.45
C LYS A 275 -20.68 52.39 19.06
N GLN A 276 -22.01 52.52 19.03
CA GLN A 276 -22.66 53.54 18.20
C GLN A 276 -24.05 53.92 18.75
N ARG A 277 -24.11 55.15 19.28
CA ARG A 277 -25.24 56.10 19.28
C ARG A 277 -26.42 55.78 20.23
N LYS A 278 -26.57 56.50 21.37
CA LYS A 278 -27.29 57.79 21.50
C LYS A 278 -28.57 57.76 20.64
N ILE A 279 -29.77 57.64 21.21
CA ILE A 279 -30.53 58.57 22.07
C ILE A 279 -31.44 57.77 23.00
#